data_AF-A0AAW4UJJ1-F1
#
_entry.id   AF-A0AAW4UJJ1-F1
#
_cell.length_a   1.000
_cell.length_b   1.000
_cell.length_c   1.000
_cell.angle_alpha   90.00
_cell.angle_beta   90.00
_cell.angle_gamma   90.00
#
_symmetry.space_group_name_H-M   'P 1'
#
loop_
_entity.id
_entity.type
_entity.pdbx_description
1 polymer ?
#
loop_
_entity_poly.entity_id
_entity_poly.type
_entity_poly.pdbx_seq_one_letter_code
_entity_poly.pdbx_strand_id
1 'polypeptide(L)' 'LYTPQGWYYFRSGKVQKGQETVQRNSNGWWYIGTDGKVDFNKNTVAQNSNGWWVIRNGKVDFNYNGIASNANGDWYCQNG' A
#
# COMPACT_ATOMS: atom_id res chain seq x y z
N LEU A 1 -28.52 -4.96 -4.98
CA LEU A 1 -27.46 -4.23 -4.25
C LEU A 1 -26.16 -4.37 -5.02
N TYR A 2 -25.44 -3.28 -5.26
CA TYR A 2 -24.05 -3.35 -5.74
C TYR A 2 -23.13 -3.52 -4.53
N THR A 3 -22.53 -4.70 -4.36
CA THR A 3 -21.51 -4.95 -3.34
C THR A 3 -20.15 -4.90 -4.03
N PRO A 4 -19.38 -3.81 -3.87
CA PRO A 4 -18.07 -3.72 -4.50
C PRO A 4 -17.16 -4.84 -3.98
N GLN A 5 -16.59 -5.61 -4.91
CA GLN A 5 -15.75 -6.76 -4.63
C GLN A 5 -14.29 -6.33 -4.40
N GLY A 6 -13.62 -6.97 -3.45
CA GLY A 6 -12.18 -6.80 -3.22
C GLY A 6 -11.81 -6.73 -1.74
N TRP A 7 -10.56 -6.38 -1.49
CA TRP A 7 -9.99 -6.32 -0.16
C TRP A 7 -9.97 -4.87 0.29
N TYR A 8 -10.48 -4.61 1.49
CA TYR A 8 -10.63 -3.26 2.03
C TYR A 8 -9.97 -3.14 3.38
N TYR A 9 -9.41 -1.97 3.63
CA TYR A 9 -8.81 -1.64 4.91
C TYR A 9 -9.85 -1.08 5.89
N PHE A 10 -10.11 -1.81 6.97
CA PHE A 10 -11.04 -1.42 8.01
C PHE A 10 -10.34 -1.04 9.32
N ARG A 11 -10.84 0.00 9.98
CA ARG A 11 -10.60 0.28 11.40
C ARG A 11 -11.91 0.63 12.07
N SER A 12 -12.14 0.07 13.26
CA SER A 12 -13.33 0.34 14.08
C SER A 12 -14.65 0.24 13.29
N GLY A 13 -14.77 -0.81 12.45
CA GLY A 13 -15.97 -1.08 11.65
C GLY A 13 -16.16 -0.18 10.42
N LYS A 14 -15.20 0.67 10.07
CA LYS A 14 -15.30 1.60 8.93
C LYS A 14 -14.18 1.38 7.93
N VAL A 15 -14.50 1.44 6.63
CA VAL A 15 -13.49 1.51 5.56
C VAL A 15 -12.73 2.82 5.71
N GLN A 16 -11.41 2.75 5.73
CA GLN A 16 -10.56 3.93 5.81
C GLN A 16 -10.33 4.48 4.40
N LYS A 17 -10.73 5.72 4.14
CA LYS A 17 -10.67 6.38 2.83
C LYS A 17 -9.95 7.73 2.94
N GLY A 18 -9.62 8.31 1.79
CA GLY A 18 -9.04 9.65 1.66
C GLY A 18 -7.53 9.71 1.78
N GLN A 19 -6.87 8.60 2.07
CA GLN A 19 -5.41 8.53 2.18
C GLN A 19 -4.90 7.22 1.60
N GLU A 20 -3.83 7.31 0.81
CA GLU A 20 -3.04 6.15 0.41
C GLU A 20 -2.24 5.66 1.62
N THR A 21 -2.07 4.35 1.75
CA THR A 21 -1.25 3.77 2.83
C THR A 21 -0.82 2.36 2.48
N VAL A 22 0.14 1.82 3.23
CA VAL A 22 0.53 0.41 3.20
C VAL A 22 0.05 -0.28 4.48
N GLN A 23 -0.68 -1.37 4.38
CA GLN A 23 -1.22 -2.09 5.54
C GLN A 23 -0.90 -3.58 5.49
N ARG A 24 -0.63 -4.15 6.67
CA ARG A 24 -0.26 -5.56 6.84
C ARG A 24 -1.47 -6.43 7.20
N ASN A 25 -1.53 -7.61 6.63
CA ASN A 25 -2.27 -8.77 7.16
C ASN A 25 -1.39 -10.02 7.14
N SER A 26 -1.97 -11.20 7.41
CA SER A 26 -1.26 -12.49 7.38
C SER A 26 -0.68 -12.86 6.01
N ASN A 27 -1.17 -12.27 4.92
CA ASN A 27 -0.74 -12.57 3.55
C ASN A 27 0.34 -11.61 3.01
N GLY A 28 0.69 -10.58 3.78
CA GLY A 28 1.71 -9.61 3.44
C GLY A 28 1.31 -8.16 3.71
N TRP A 29 2.05 -7.25 3.09
CA TRP A 29 1.83 -5.81 3.18
C TRP A 29 1.35 -5.30 1.82
N TRP A 30 0.23 -4.59 1.83
CA TRP A 30 -0.52 -4.25 0.63
C TRP A 30 -0.70 -2.74 0.53
N TYR A 31 -0.59 -2.23 -0.69
CA TYR A 31 -0.97 -0.86 -1.01
C TYR A 31 -2.49 -0.71 -0.96
N ILE A 32 -2.94 0.33 -0.27
CA ILE A 32 -4.33 0.75 -0.14
C ILE A 32 -4.49 2.10 -0.84
N GLY A 33 -5.39 2.18 -1.80
CA GLY A 33 -5.73 3.43 -2.48
C GLY A 33 -6.60 4.36 -1.63
N THR A 34 -6.83 5.59 -2.10
CA THR A 34 -7.67 6.57 -1.41
C THR A 34 -9.14 6.16 -1.28
N ASP A 35 -9.59 5.16 -2.04
CA ASP A 35 -10.90 4.53 -1.92
C ASP A 35 -10.99 3.48 -0.79
N GLY A 36 -9.88 3.21 -0.12
CA GLY A 36 -9.74 2.24 0.98
C GLY A 36 -9.59 0.80 0.52
N LYS A 37 -9.37 0.57 -0.77
CA LYS A 37 -9.26 -0.75 -1.39
C LYS A 37 -7.81 -1.11 -1.69
N VAL A 38 -7.48 -2.40 -1.62
CA VAL A 38 -6.24 -2.92 -2.19
C VAL A 38 -6.27 -2.79 -3.71
N ASP A 39 -5.23 -2.19 -4.27
CA ASP A 39 -4.97 -2.21 -5.71
C ASP A 39 -3.87 -3.22 -6.04
N PHE A 40 -4.28 -4.40 -6.51
CA PHE A 40 -3.40 -5.52 -6.86
C PHE A 40 -2.54 -5.28 -8.11
N ASN A 41 -2.77 -4.20 -8.86
CA ASN A 41 -1.99 -3.86 -10.04
C ASN A 41 -1.07 -2.66 -9.80
N LYS A 42 -1.08 -2.09 -8.59
CA LYS A 42 -0.27 -0.91 -8.29
C LYS A 42 1.22 -1.25 -8.31
N ASN A 43 1.98 -0.45 -9.03
CA ASN A 43 3.45 -0.38 -8.96
C ASN A 43 3.82 1.07 -8.61
N THR A 44 4.35 1.28 -7.41
CA THR A 44 4.67 2.62 -6.89
C THR A 44 5.62 2.52 -5.69
N VAL A 45 6.07 3.67 -5.19
CA VAL A 45 6.58 3.81 -3.84
C VAL A 45 5.48 4.41 -2.97
N ALA A 46 5.20 3.81 -1.81
CA ALA A 46 4.15 4.25 -0.90
C ALA A 46 4.61 4.13 0.56
N GLN A 47 4.05 4.95 1.45
CA GLN A 47 4.45 4.97 2.86
C GLN A 47 3.36 4.56 3.83
N ASN A 48 3.79 4.17 5.02
CA ASN A 48 3.00 4.19 6.24
C ASN A 48 3.85 4.71 7.40
N SER A 49 3.38 4.56 8.64
CA SER A 49 4.12 5.02 9.83
C SER A 49 5.50 4.38 10.02
N ASN A 50 5.81 3.29 9.29
CA ASN A 50 7.05 2.56 9.42
C ASN A 50 8.09 2.94 8.34
N GLY A 51 7.72 3.78 7.37
CA GLY A 51 8.62 4.23 6.30
C GLY A 51 8.03 4.09 4.90
N TRP A 52 8.91 4.17 3.91
CA TRP A 52 8.62 4.04 2.48
C TRP A 52 8.91 2.63 1.99
N TRP A 53 8.05 2.15 1.10
CA TRP A 53 8.04 0.78 0.62
C TRP A 53 7.93 0.74 -0.90
N VAL A 54 8.67 -0.16 -1.53
CA VAL A 54 8.47 -0.45 -2.96
C VAL A 54 7.30 -1.42 -3.11
N ILE A 55 6.28 -1.00 -3.85
CA ILE A 55 5.09 -1.80 -4.15
C ILE A 55 5.21 -2.38 -5.55
N ARG A 56 5.09 -3.71 -5.68
CA ARG A 56 4.95 -4.42 -6.94
C ARG A 56 3.72 -5.31 -6.94
N ASN A 57 2.88 -5.17 -7.96
CA ASN A 57 1.60 -5.88 -8.06
C ASN A 57 0.78 -5.76 -6.76
N GLY A 58 0.70 -4.53 -6.23
CA GLY A 58 -0.04 -4.20 -5.02
C GLY A 58 0.60 -4.63 -3.69
N LYS A 59 1.70 -5.38 -3.70
CA LYS A 59 2.36 -5.92 -2.50
C LYS A 59 3.75 -5.30 -2.30
N VAL A 60 4.16 -5.14 -1.04
CA VAL A 60 5.54 -4.72 -0.71
C VAL A 60 6.55 -5.74 -1.21
N ASP A 61 7.61 -5.27 -1.89
CA ASP A 61 8.79 -6.06 -2.21
C ASP A 61 9.84 -5.97 -1.10
N PHE A 62 9.78 -6.91 -0.17
CA PHE A 62 10.74 -7.02 0.95
C PHE A 62 12.19 -7.32 0.53
N ASN A 63 12.45 -7.61 -0.75
CA ASN A 63 13.81 -7.79 -1.24
C ASN A 63 14.47 -6.48 -1.69
N TYR A 64 13.69 -5.39 -1.79
CA TYR A 64 14.21 -4.11 -2.21
C TYR A 64 14.89 -3.37 -1.04
N ASN A 65 16.06 -2.80 -1.30
CA ASN A 65 16.75 -1.90 -0.38
C ASN A 65 17.47 -0.84 -1.22
N GLY A 66 17.11 0.42 -1.07
CA GLY A 66 17.69 1.50 -1.88
C GLY A 66 16.75 2.68 -2.12
N ILE A 67 17.10 3.48 -3.13
CA ILE A 67 16.34 4.68 -3.51
C ILE A 67 15.39 4.34 -4.66
N ALA A 68 14.09 4.52 -4.44
CA ALA A 68 13.05 4.34 -5.44
C ALA A 68 12.19 5.60 -5.58
N SER A 69 11.63 5.81 -6.77
CA SER A 69 10.91 7.03 -7.12
C SER A 69 9.42 6.81 -7.31
N ASN A 70 8.62 7.81 -6.96
CA ASN A 70 7.24 7.96 -7.41
C ASN A 70 7.01 9.39 -7.95
N ALA A 71 5.77 9.74 -8.29
CA ALA A 71 5.46 11.08 -8.82
C ALA A 71 5.80 12.24 -7.88
N ASN A 72 6.03 11.97 -6.59
CA ASN A 72 6.31 12.98 -5.56
C ASN A 72 7.80 13.07 -5.19
N GLY A 73 8.67 12.25 -5.80
CA GLY A 73 10.12 12.28 -5.58
C GLY A 73 10.74 10.93 -5.30
N ASP A 74 11.94 10.98 -4.74
CA ASP A 74 12.81 9.83 -4.44
C ASP A 74 12.81 9.50 -2.95
N TRP A 75 12.74 8.21 -2.62
CA TRP A 75 12.56 7.72 -1.26
C TRP A 75 13.53 6.59 -0.95
N TYR A 76 14.15 6.66 0.22
CA TYR A 76 14.93 5.54 0.74
C TYR A 76 13.99 4.49 1.35
N CYS A 77 13.99 3.31 0.75
CA CYS A 77 13.22 2.14 1.17
C CYS A 77 14.17 1.14 1.86
N GLN A 78 13.85 0.76 3.09
CA GLN A 78 14.72 -0.04 3.96
C GLN A 78 13.97 -1.27 4.48
N ASN A 79 14.61 -2.43 4.35
CA ASN A 79 14.05 -3.74 4.69
C ASN A 79 12.74 -4.03 3.94
N GLY A 80 12.62 -3.56 2.69
CA GLY A 80 11.42 -3.49 1.86
C GLY A 80 11.21 -2.10 1.28
#